data_AF-U5W4C1-F1
#
_entry.id   AF-U5W4C1-F1
#
_cell.length_a   1.000
_cell.length_b   1.000
_cell.length_c   1.000
_cell.angle_alpha   90.00
_cell.angle_beta   90.00
_cell.angle_gamma   90.00
#
_symmetry.space_group_name_H-M   'P 1'
#
loop_
_entity.id
_entity.type
_entity.pdbx_description
1 polymer ?
#
loop_
_entity_poly.entity_id
_entity_poly.type
_entity_poly.pdbx_seq_one_letter_code
_entity_poly.pdbx_strand_id
1 'polypeptide(L)'
;MTTPPDKPLTTGQVAQLLGTSRQQVVNLCERGDLPFVMVGKHRRIERAEVEALLRPRLELTRDQLKSLWLHQAVAGTLVADPDLVLDKARHNLERLLTQHRGTMTEIWLTKWQAKINDGPHAVLKALTAQDSESVELRQNSPFAGVLPQEQRQKVLGAFSRSGRVRAA
;
A
#
# COMPACT_ATOMS: atom_id res chain seq x y z
N MET A 1 -21.47 -17.23 10.25
CA MET A 1 -21.79 -17.65 8.87
C MET A 1 -20.47 -17.82 8.14
N THR A 2 -20.03 -19.06 7.98
CA THR A 2 -18.72 -19.39 7.39
C THR A 2 -18.92 -19.50 5.88
N THR A 3 -18.47 -18.49 5.13
CA THR A 3 -18.44 -18.54 3.67
C THR A 3 -17.57 -19.74 3.25
N PRO A 4 -18.01 -20.61 2.33
CA PRO A 4 -17.18 -21.72 1.87
C PRO A 4 -15.87 -21.17 1.26
N PRO A 5 -14.73 -21.88 1.39
CA PRO A 5 -13.48 -21.44 0.78
C PRO A 5 -13.71 -21.33 -0.73
N ASP A 6 -13.59 -20.11 -1.25
CA ASP A 6 -13.86 -19.83 -2.65
C ASP A 6 -12.82 -20.58 -3.49
N LYS A 7 -13.30 -21.40 -4.43
CA LYS A 7 -12.42 -22.30 -5.19
C LYS A 7 -11.50 -21.48 -6.09
N PRO A 8 -10.18 -21.73 -6.10
CA PRO A 8 -9.26 -20.97 -6.94
C PRO A 8 -9.59 -21.15 -8.43
N LEU A 9 -9.50 -20.03 -9.14
CA LEU A 9 -9.94 -19.86 -10.52
C LEU A 9 -8.92 -20.40 -11.52
N THR A 10 -9.41 -20.91 -12.64
CA THR A 10 -8.57 -21.24 -13.79
C THR A 10 -8.25 -19.98 -14.60
N THR A 11 -7.15 -20.00 -15.37
CA THR A 11 -6.80 -18.89 -16.26
C THR A 11 -7.91 -18.56 -17.28
N GLY A 12 -8.75 -19.53 -17.64
CA GLY A 12 -9.93 -19.30 -18.50
C GLY A 12 -11.04 -18.52 -17.80
N GLN A 13 -11.34 -18.87 -16.55
CA GLN A 13 -12.33 -18.12 -15.74
C GLN A 13 -11.85 -16.71 -15.43
N VAL A 14 -10.55 -16.55 -15.13
CA VAL A 14 -9.95 -15.22 -14.94
C VAL A 14 -10.03 -14.39 -16.23
N ALA A 15 -9.76 -15.00 -17.39
CA ALA A 15 -9.85 -14.31 -18.67
C ALA A 15 -11.27 -13.77 -18.93
N GLN A 16 -12.31 -14.57 -18.61
CA GLN A 16 -13.70 -14.14 -18.68
C GLN A 16 -13.99 -12.97 -17.73
N LEU A 17 -13.54 -13.05 -16.47
CA LEU A 17 -13.75 -11.99 -15.48
C LEU A 17 -13.05 -10.67 -15.87
N LEU A 18 -11.85 -10.76 -16.45
CA LEU A 18 -11.06 -9.60 -16.88
C LEU A 18 -11.46 -9.08 -18.27
N GLY A 19 -12.38 -9.74 -18.98
CA GLY A 19 -12.73 -9.38 -20.36
C GLY A 19 -11.54 -9.47 -21.33
N THR A 20 -10.61 -10.40 -21.11
CA THR A 20 -9.37 -10.54 -21.89
C THR A 20 -9.15 -11.97 -22.39
N SER A 21 -8.06 -12.20 -23.13
CA SER A 21 -7.72 -13.55 -23.61
C SER A 21 -7.03 -14.39 -22.53
N ARG A 22 -7.19 -15.71 -22.59
CA ARG A 22 -6.46 -16.64 -21.70
C ARG A 22 -4.95 -16.46 -21.79
N GLN A 23 -4.41 -16.19 -22.98
CA GLN A 23 -2.98 -15.98 -23.17
C GLN A 23 -2.52 -14.71 -22.44
N GLN A 24 -3.33 -13.65 -22.42
CA GLN A 24 -3.00 -12.45 -21.66
C GLN A 24 -2.96 -12.72 -20.14
N VAL A 25 -3.86 -13.55 -19.62
CA VAL A 25 -3.79 -13.98 -18.21
C VAL A 25 -2.53 -14.79 -17.93
N VAL A 26 -2.11 -15.66 -18.84
CA VAL A 26 -0.84 -16.39 -18.74
C VAL A 26 0.34 -15.43 -18.72
N ASN A 27 0.35 -14.43 -19.59
CA ASN A 27 1.39 -13.40 -19.60
C ASN A 27 1.43 -12.66 -18.26
N LEU A 28 0.29 -12.24 -17.70
CA LEU A 28 0.24 -11.59 -16.38
C LEU A 28 0.85 -12.48 -15.27
N CYS A 29 0.57 -13.79 -15.31
CA CYS A 29 1.16 -14.75 -14.39
C CYS A 29 2.69 -14.84 -14.55
N GLU A 30 3.18 -14.95 -15.78
CA GLU A 30 4.62 -15.11 -16.08
C GLU A 30 5.43 -13.85 -15.76
N ARG A 31 4.79 -12.68 -15.86
CA ARG A 31 5.38 -11.37 -15.50
C ARG A 31 5.39 -11.11 -14.00
N GLY A 32 4.67 -11.91 -13.22
CA GLY A 32 4.49 -11.72 -11.77
C GLY A 32 3.42 -10.69 -11.41
N ASP A 33 2.64 -10.19 -12.37
CA ASP A 33 1.57 -9.21 -12.13
C ASP A 33 0.30 -9.85 -11.56
N LEU A 34 0.15 -11.17 -11.70
CA LEU A 34 -0.97 -11.94 -11.17
C LEU A 34 -0.44 -13.19 -10.45
N PRO A 35 -0.50 -13.23 -9.10
CA PRO A 35 -0.09 -14.40 -8.34
C PRO A 35 -0.89 -15.65 -8.72
N PHE A 36 -0.20 -16.79 -8.82
CA PHE A 36 -0.82 -18.08 -9.12
C PHE A 36 -0.09 -19.21 -8.39
N VAL A 37 -0.81 -20.31 -8.21
CA VAL A 37 -0.24 -21.60 -7.77
C VAL A 37 -0.37 -22.63 -8.87
N MET A 38 0.56 -23.58 -8.92
CA MET A 38 0.49 -24.72 -9.83
C MET A 38 -0.25 -25.88 -9.16
N VAL A 39 -1.30 -26.36 -9.80
CA VAL A 39 -2.01 -27.60 -9.42
C VAL A 39 -1.87 -28.57 -10.58
N GLY A 40 -0.94 -29.52 -10.44
CA GLY A 40 -0.47 -30.35 -11.54
C GLY A 40 0.14 -29.50 -12.66
N LYS A 41 -0.39 -29.62 -13.88
CA LYS A 41 0.07 -28.84 -15.05
C LYS A 41 -0.67 -27.50 -15.23
N HIS A 42 -1.55 -27.12 -14.31
CA HIS A 42 -2.43 -25.98 -14.49
C HIS A 42 -2.23 -24.89 -13.44
N ARG A 43 -2.21 -23.63 -13.90
CA ARG A 43 -2.25 -22.45 -13.04
C ARG A 43 -3.63 -22.30 -12.39
N ARG A 44 -3.62 -21.94 -11.11
CA ARG A 44 -4.79 -21.63 -10.29
C ARG A 44 -4.57 -20.29 -9.60
N ILE A 45 -5.54 -19.41 -9.70
CA ILE A 45 -5.45 -18.02 -9.27
C ILE A 45 -6.53 -17.78 -8.24
N GLU A 46 -6.16 -17.29 -7.07
CA GLU A 46 -7.13 -16.97 -6.03
C GLU A 46 -8.08 -15.85 -6.50
N ARG A 47 -9.38 -15.98 -6.21
CA ARG A 47 -10.36 -14.97 -6.66
C ARG A 47 -10.02 -13.57 -6.16
N ALA A 48 -9.55 -13.48 -4.91
CA ALA A 48 -9.15 -12.22 -4.29
C ALA A 48 -8.07 -11.47 -5.11
N GLU A 49 -7.16 -12.19 -5.74
CA GLU A 49 -6.09 -11.61 -6.58
C GLU A 49 -6.66 -11.05 -7.89
N VAL A 50 -7.64 -11.74 -8.49
CA VAL A 50 -8.33 -11.26 -9.69
C VAL A 50 -9.17 -10.01 -9.38
N GLU A 51 -9.88 -10.03 -8.27
CA GLU A 51 -10.66 -8.89 -7.81
C GLU A 51 -9.77 -7.69 -7.49
N ALA A 52 -8.60 -7.91 -6.89
CA ALA A 52 -7.62 -6.85 -6.67
C ALA A 52 -7.14 -6.20 -7.98
N LEU A 53 -7.04 -6.97 -9.06
CA LEU A 53 -6.67 -6.46 -10.39
C LEU A 53 -7.79 -5.64 -11.05
N LEU A 54 -9.06 -5.99 -10.78
CA LEU A 54 -10.25 -5.30 -11.29
C LEU A 54 -10.59 -4.03 -10.52
N ARG A 55 -10.09 -3.88 -9.29
CA ARG A 55 -10.26 -2.64 -8.54
C ARG A 55 -9.58 -1.52 -9.33
N PRO A 56 -10.29 -0.40 -9.63
CA PRO A 56 -9.66 0.75 -10.22
C PRO A 56 -8.44 1.13 -9.38
N ARG A 57 -7.25 1.15 -9.99
CA ARG A 57 -6.14 1.89 -9.39
C ARG A 57 -6.60 3.34 -9.40
N LEU A 58 -6.97 3.85 -8.23
CA LEU A 58 -7.30 5.27 -8.08
C LEU A 58 -6.12 6.05 -8.66
N GLU A 59 -6.36 6.81 -9.72
CA GLU A 59 -5.41 7.80 -10.19
C GLU A 59 -5.20 8.77 -9.02
N LEU A 60 -4.03 8.69 -8.41
CA LEU A 60 -3.72 9.49 -7.23
C LEU A 60 -3.70 10.96 -7.62
N THR A 61 -4.38 11.80 -6.83
CA THR A 61 -4.25 13.25 -6.99
C THR A 61 -2.81 13.68 -6.81
N ARG A 62 -2.45 14.87 -7.31
CA ARG A 62 -1.09 15.41 -7.14
C ARG A 62 -0.62 15.41 -5.67
N ASP A 63 -1.50 15.76 -4.73
CA ASP A 63 -1.19 15.76 -3.31
C ASP A 63 -1.02 14.35 -2.74
N GLN A 64 -1.81 13.39 -3.22
CA GLN A 64 -1.65 11.97 -2.86
C GLN A 64 -0.36 11.39 -3.45
N LEU A 65 0.03 11.76 -4.68
CA LEU A 65 1.31 11.40 -5.28
C LEU A 65 2.49 12.01 -4.51
N LYS A 66 2.38 13.28 -4.10
CA LYS A 66 3.37 13.94 -3.26
C LYS A 66 3.51 13.24 -1.90
N SER A 67 2.39 12.88 -1.29
CA SER A 67 2.36 12.13 -0.05
C SER A 67 3.00 10.75 -0.20
N LEU A 68 2.66 10.00 -1.25
CA LEU A 68 3.28 8.72 -1.57
C LEU A 68 4.80 8.86 -1.75
N TRP A 69 5.24 9.85 -2.53
CA TRP A 69 6.67 10.12 -2.78
C TRP A 69 7.44 10.38 -1.48
N LEU A 70 6.87 11.18 -0.59
CA LEU A 70 7.46 11.44 0.72
C LEU A 70 7.53 10.18 1.60
N HIS A 71 6.47 9.38 1.61
CA HIS A 71 6.42 8.15 2.41
C HIS A 71 7.29 7.03 1.83
N GLN A 72 7.59 7.03 0.53
CA GLN A 72 8.62 6.17 -0.06
C GLN A 72 10.02 6.49 0.48
N ALA A 73 10.33 7.76 0.75
CA ALA A 73 11.59 8.14 1.41
C ALA A 73 11.62 7.71 2.89
N VAL A 74 10.48 7.82 3.59
CA VAL A 74 10.32 7.26 4.95
C VAL A 74 10.54 5.75 4.93
N ALA A 75 9.95 5.04 3.96
CA ALA A 75 10.13 3.60 3.77
C ALA A 75 11.60 3.22 3.54
N GLY A 76 12.36 4.02 2.79
CA GLY A 76 13.81 3.82 2.66
C GLY A 76 14.55 3.91 4.00
N THR A 77 14.13 4.83 4.88
CA THR A 77 14.69 4.94 6.24
C THR A 77 14.28 3.75 7.11
N LEU A 78 13.02 3.30 7.01
CA LEU A 78 12.49 2.15 7.73
C LEU A 78 13.24 0.85 7.37
N VAL A 79 13.56 0.65 6.09
CA VAL A 79 14.31 -0.54 5.65
C VAL A 79 15.75 -0.52 6.15
N ALA A 80 16.36 0.67 6.27
CA ALA A 80 17.72 0.81 6.76
C ALA A 80 17.83 0.66 8.29
N ASP A 81 16.86 1.21 9.03
CA ASP A 81 16.82 1.19 10.49
C ASP A 81 15.36 1.10 10.98
N PRO A 82 14.81 -0.11 11.09
CA PRO A 82 13.41 -0.29 11.45
C PRO A 82 13.12 0.14 12.89
N ASP A 83 14.04 -0.11 13.83
CA ASP A 83 13.83 0.17 15.25
C ASP A 83 13.72 1.68 15.49
N LEU A 84 14.66 2.47 14.94
CA LEU A 84 14.62 3.93 15.02
C LEU A 84 13.31 4.52 14.50
N VAL A 85 12.83 4.03 13.36
CA VAL A 85 11.63 4.56 12.71
C VAL A 85 10.38 4.15 13.47
N LEU A 86 10.28 2.89 13.89
CA LEU A 86 9.11 2.39 14.62
C LEU A 86 9.02 3.01 16.01
N ASP A 87 10.12 3.19 16.73
CA ASP A 87 10.12 3.87 18.03
C ASP A 87 9.62 5.30 17.90
N LYS A 88 10.11 6.04 16.91
CA LYS A 88 9.65 7.41 16.67
C LYS A 88 8.16 7.45 16.29
N ALA A 89 7.70 6.51 15.47
CA ALA A 89 6.30 6.40 15.10
C ALA A 89 5.41 6.09 16.32
N ARG A 90 5.83 5.19 17.23
CA ARG A 90 5.11 4.88 18.47
C ARG A 90 4.97 6.12 19.36
N HIS A 91 6.05 6.84 19.61
CA HIS A 91 6.01 8.09 20.41
C HIS A 91 5.07 9.14 19.79
N ASN A 92 5.12 9.31 18.47
CA ASN A 92 4.21 10.22 17.77
C ASN A 92 2.75 9.76 17.90
N LEU A 93 2.51 8.45 17.82
CA LEU A 93 1.19 7.87 17.85
C LEU A 93 0.53 8.01 19.23
N GLU A 94 1.27 7.78 20.32
CA GLU A 94 0.81 8.03 21.70
C GLU A 94 0.33 9.48 21.88
N ARG A 95 1.12 10.44 21.38
CA ARG A 95 0.77 11.86 21.43
C ARG A 95 -0.48 12.15 20.59
N LEU A 96 -0.55 11.63 19.37
CA LEU A 96 -1.67 11.87 18.45
C LEU A 96 -2.98 11.22 18.93
N LEU A 97 -2.93 9.99 19.45
CA LEU A 97 -4.09 9.31 20.02
C LEU A 97 -4.66 10.09 21.21
N THR A 98 -3.77 10.63 22.06
CA THR A 98 -4.18 11.50 23.18
C THR A 98 -4.89 12.77 22.67
N GLN A 99 -4.37 13.39 21.61
CA GLN A 99 -4.90 14.64 21.06
C GLN A 99 -6.21 14.48 20.29
N HIS A 100 -6.41 13.32 19.65
CA HIS A 100 -7.51 13.08 18.71
C HIS A 100 -8.56 12.10 19.24
N ARG A 101 -8.56 11.83 20.55
CA ARG A 101 -9.54 10.95 21.20
C ARG A 101 -10.98 11.39 20.90
N GLY A 102 -11.83 10.44 20.51
CA GLY A 102 -13.23 10.65 20.15
C GLY A 102 -13.45 11.23 18.75
N THR A 103 -12.40 11.42 17.94
CA THR A 103 -12.50 11.97 16.58
C THR A 103 -12.36 10.89 15.52
N MET A 104 -12.76 11.19 14.27
CA MET A 104 -12.56 10.26 13.15
C MET A 104 -11.08 9.93 12.88
N THR A 105 -10.15 10.83 13.23
CA THR A 105 -8.71 10.59 13.11
C THR A 105 -8.24 9.44 14.00
N GLU A 106 -8.87 9.22 15.16
CA GLU A 106 -8.52 8.11 16.07
C GLU A 106 -8.65 6.73 15.40
N ILE A 107 -9.60 6.57 14.47
CA ILE A 107 -9.79 5.33 13.71
C ILE A 107 -8.54 5.01 12.88
N TRP A 108 -7.99 6.01 12.19
CA TRP A 108 -6.79 5.85 11.35
C TRP A 108 -5.53 5.67 12.19
N LEU A 109 -5.41 6.37 13.32
CA LEU A 109 -4.31 6.18 14.26
C LEU A 109 -4.33 4.77 14.88
N THR A 110 -5.51 4.24 15.19
CA THR A 110 -5.66 2.85 15.67
C THR A 110 -5.25 1.84 14.60
N LYS A 111 -5.59 2.08 13.32
CA LYS A 111 -5.09 1.24 12.23
C LYS A 111 -3.57 1.31 12.08
N TRP A 112 -2.97 2.48 12.24
CA TRP A 112 -1.50 2.61 12.27
C TRP A 112 -0.87 1.85 13.44
N GLN A 113 -1.48 1.90 14.64
CA GLN A 113 -1.03 1.13 15.79
C GLN A 113 -0.98 -0.36 15.46
N ALA A 114 -2.02 -0.89 14.81
CA ALA A 114 -2.08 -2.28 14.38
C ALA A 114 -0.95 -2.61 13.39
N LYS A 115 -0.74 -1.79 12.34
CA LYS A 115 0.35 -2.01 11.36
C LYS A 115 1.74 -1.97 12.01
N ILE A 116 1.95 -1.08 12.96
CA ILE A 116 3.22 -0.99 13.70
C ILE A 116 3.43 -2.22 14.60
N ASN A 117 2.36 -2.76 15.18
CA ASN A 117 2.41 -4.00 15.98
C ASN A 117 2.62 -5.24 15.12
N ASP A 118 2.09 -5.26 13.89
CA ASP A 118 2.32 -6.32 12.89
C ASP A 118 3.77 -6.34 12.38
N GLY A 119 4.51 -5.25 12.57
CA GLY A 119 5.95 -5.16 12.31
C GLY A 119 6.34 -4.39 11.03
N PRO A 120 7.65 -4.29 10.73
CA PRO A 120 8.18 -3.38 9.72
C PRO A 120 7.69 -3.67 8.30
N HIS A 121 7.41 -4.93 7.95
CA HIS A 121 6.89 -5.28 6.62
C HIS A 121 5.46 -4.74 6.39
N ALA A 122 4.60 -4.82 7.42
CA ALA A 122 3.24 -4.29 7.34
C ALA A 122 3.24 -2.77 7.22
N VAL A 123 4.13 -2.09 7.96
CA VAL A 123 4.34 -0.64 7.84
C VAL A 123 4.88 -0.27 6.46
N LEU A 124 5.88 -0.98 5.95
CA LEU A 124 6.44 -0.76 4.62
C LEU A 124 5.33 -0.80 3.55
N LYS A 125 4.49 -1.84 3.58
CA LYS A 125 3.37 -1.99 2.65
C LYS A 125 2.43 -0.79 2.72
N ALA A 126 2.02 -0.37 3.91
CA ALA A 126 1.13 0.78 4.11
C ALA A 126 1.74 2.11 3.63
N LEU A 127 3.06 2.30 3.80
CA LEU A 127 3.76 3.48 3.33
C LEU A 127 3.82 3.58 1.79
N THR A 128 3.85 2.46 1.08
CA THR A 128 4.15 2.44 -0.36
C THR A 128 3.00 2.03 -1.26
N ALA A 129 1.94 1.40 -0.73
CA ALA A 129 0.82 0.93 -1.53
C ALA A 129 -0.11 2.07 -1.99
N GLN A 130 -0.83 1.87 -3.10
CA GLN A 130 -1.66 2.89 -3.73
C GLN A 130 -3.17 2.62 -3.57
N ASP A 131 -3.54 1.61 -2.79
CA ASP A 131 -4.95 1.38 -2.43
C ASP A 131 -5.49 2.51 -1.52
N SER A 132 -6.82 2.64 -1.50
CA SER A 132 -7.51 3.71 -0.77
C SER A 132 -7.19 3.73 0.72
N GLU A 133 -7.07 2.57 1.37
CA GLU A 133 -6.70 2.51 2.79
C GLU A 133 -5.29 3.06 3.02
N SER A 134 -4.33 2.69 2.19
CA SER A 134 -2.95 3.19 2.28
C SER A 134 -2.85 4.70 1.99
N VAL A 135 -3.71 5.23 1.13
CA VAL A 135 -3.83 6.68 0.89
C VAL A 135 -4.29 7.40 2.17
N GLU A 136 -5.37 6.94 2.79
CA GLU A 136 -5.90 7.50 4.04
C GLU A 136 -4.93 7.38 5.21
N LEU A 137 -4.24 6.24 5.31
CA LEU A 137 -3.18 6.03 6.29
C LEU A 137 -2.05 7.08 6.13
N ARG A 138 -1.58 7.33 4.91
CA ARG A 138 -0.55 8.36 4.68
C ARG A 138 -1.02 9.78 5.00
N GLN A 139 -2.31 10.09 4.86
CA GLN A 139 -2.86 11.38 5.26
C GLN A 139 -2.85 11.54 6.79
N ASN A 140 -3.00 10.44 7.54
CA ASN A 140 -3.04 10.40 9.00
C ASN A 140 -1.77 9.76 9.59
N SER A 141 -0.61 10.17 9.09
CA SER A 141 0.67 9.47 9.30
C SER A 141 1.37 9.83 10.62
N PRO A 142 1.79 8.84 11.44
CA PRO A 142 2.59 9.07 12.66
C PRO A 142 4.10 9.20 12.38
N PHE A 143 4.54 9.26 11.12
CA PHE A 143 5.97 9.28 10.75
C PHE A 143 6.58 10.69 10.67
N ALA A 144 5.94 11.67 11.30
CA ALA A 144 6.44 13.04 11.36
C ALA A 144 7.85 13.08 12.01
N GLY A 145 8.78 13.78 11.36
CA GLY A 145 10.14 13.94 11.84
C GLY A 145 11.07 12.73 11.64
N VAL A 146 10.59 11.61 11.07
CA VAL A 146 11.50 10.49 10.70
C VAL A 146 12.57 10.95 9.71
N LEU A 147 12.16 11.71 8.71
CA LEU A 147 13.10 12.40 7.82
C LEU A 147 13.54 13.71 8.47
N PRO A 148 14.86 13.97 8.60
CA PRO A 148 15.37 15.30 8.91
C PRO A 148 14.83 16.35 7.94
N GLN A 149 14.66 17.59 8.41
CA GLN A 149 14.03 18.66 7.64
C GLN A 149 14.74 18.91 6.29
N GLU A 150 16.07 18.88 6.26
CA GLU A 150 16.85 19.05 5.03
C GLU A 150 16.56 17.92 4.02
N GLN A 151 16.54 16.66 4.48
CA GLN A 151 16.23 15.51 3.64
C GLN A 151 14.79 15.57 3.13
N ARG A 152 13.84 15.95 3.98
CA ARG A 152 12.44 16.17 3.60
C ARG A 152 12.33 17.19 2.47
N GLN A 153 13.03 18.33 2.58
CA GLN A 153 13.03 19.36 1.53
C GLN A 153 13.67 18.84 0.23
N LYS A 154 14.77 18.10 0.31
CA LYS A 154 15.40 17.45 -0.86
C LYS A 154 14.42 16.51 -1.57
N VAL A 155 13.70 15.67 -0.82
CA VAL A 155 12.70 14.73 -1.34
C VAL A 155 11.55 15.46 -2.03
N LEU A 156 10.99 16.50 -1.40
CA LEU A 156 9.91 17.30 -1.99
C LEU A 156 10.37 18.10 -3.22
N GLY A 157 11.60 18.62 -3.20
CA GLY A 157 12.20 19.28 -4.36
C GLY A 157 12.40 18.30 -5.53
N ALA A 158 12.82 17.07 -5.26
CA ALA A 158 12.92 16.01 -6.27
C ALA A 158 11.56 15.66 -6.87
N PHE A 159 10.50 15.57 -6.05
CA PHE A 159 9.13 15.36 -6.53
C PHE A 159 8.73 16.46 -7.53
N SER A 160 8.91 17.73 -7.18
CA SER A 160 8.59 18.87 -8.04
C SER A 160 9.34 18.83 -9.38
N ARG A 161 10.62 18.42 -9.38
CA ARG A 161 11.44 18.29 -10.60
C ARG A 161 11.07 17.07 -11.46
N SER A 162 10.57 16.00 -10.85
CA SER A 162 10.30 14.73 -11.54
C SER A 162 9.17 14.77 -12.57
N GLY A 163 8.45 15.90 -12.70
CA GLY A 163 7.38 16.03 -13.67
C GLY A 163 6.18 15.11 -13.40
N ARG A 164 6.06 14.50 -12.20
CA ARG A 164 4.84 13.84 -11.66
C ARG A 164 3.71 14.86 -11.37
N VAL A 165 3.54 15.77 -12.31
CA VAL A 165 2.70 16.97 -12.35
C VAL A 165 1.40 16.71 -13.09
N ARG A 166 1.22 15.56 -13.76
CA ARG A 166 0.00 15.28 -14.52
C ARG A 166 -0.87 14.24 -13.81
N ALA A 167 -1.79 14.73 -12.99
CA ALA A 167 -3.15 14.20 -12.95
C ALA A 167 -4.03 15.38 -13.38
N ALA A 168 -4.57 15.29 -14.60
CA ALA A 168 -5.64 16.15 -15.07
C ALA A 168 -6.97 15.53 -14.63
#